data_AF-A0A8J3R2X0-F1
#
_entry.id   AF-A0A8J3R2X0-F1
#
_cell.length_a   1.000
_cell.length_b   1.000
_cell.length_c   1.000
_cell.angle_alpha   90.00
_cell.angle_beta   90.00
_cell.angle_gamma   90.00
#
_symmetry.space_group_name_H-M   'P 1'
#
loop_
_entity.id
_entity.type
_entity.pdbx_description
1 polymer ?
#
loop_
_entity_poly.entity_id
_entity_poly.type
_entity_poly.pdbx_seq_one_letter_code
_entity_poly.pdbx_strand_id
1 'polypeptide(L)'
;MPFVDISLARGKSDEYLAAVSQSVHDALVAELHMKPDENFQLIHQYDPGEMVFDRGFRGGPRSDDWIVFRITDGLDRGERTKRRFYQTLVRLLEERPGVRPADVSVIMTVIPPENFSFAGGVIGTDALAAESLEAAAKAPGTRDTYTRAEMTYAVTQLFQNRDRSRILPILRDDVVLAVPTTLPYGGEFTGPAAFDDFFSKIPGGGAVWKSFESVVDDVIAAEDHIIARLTNTAVLKATGKTVVFQNLWFFGVAAGRITGAQLYADTAATTGDASG
;
A
#
# COMPACT_ATOMS: atom_id res chain seq x y z
N MET A 1 1.48 -8.27 -8.28
CA MET A 1 1.29 -9.52 -7.51
C MET A 1 -0.06 -10.14 -7.81
N PRO A 2 -0.12 -11.12 -8.72
CA PRO A 2 -1.33 -11.89 -9.01
C PRO A 2 -1.57 -12.99 -7.95
N PHE A 3 -2.82 -13.18 -7.51
CA PHE A 3 -3.28 -14.33 -6.75
C PHE A 3 -4.01 -15.30 -7.68
N VAL A 4 -3.67 -16.58 -7.64
CA VAL A 4 -4.20 -17.60 -8.58
C VAL A 4 -4.99 -18.68 -7.85
N ASP A 5 -6.29 -18.80 -8.16
CA ASP A 5 -7.06 -20.00 -7.85
C ASP A 5 -7.04 -20.93 -9.07
N ILE A 6 -6.59 -22.17 -8.84
CA ILE A 6 -6.49 -23.23 -9.85
C ILE A 6 -7.55 -24.28 -9.51
N SER A 7 -8.54 -24.47 -10.38
CA SER A 7 -9.59 -25.46 -10.22
C SER A 7 -9.42 -26.58 -11.24
N LEU A 8 -9.32 -27.83 -10.79
CA LEU A 8 -9.11 -29.01 -11.65
C LEU A 8 -9.73 -30.28 -11.04
N ALA A 9 -9.83 -31.33 -11.85
CA ALA A 9 -10.35 -32.63 -11.41
C ALA A 9 -9.43 -33.33 -10.40
N ARG A 10 -10.02 -33.92 -9.35
CA ARG A 10 -9.30 -34.66 -8.31
C ARG A 10 -8.58 -35.89 -8.86
N GLY A 11 -7.46 -36.24 -8.23
CA GLY A 11 -6.76 -37.52 -8.45
C GLY A 11 -5.46 -37.39 -9.24
N LYS A 12 -4.99 -36.16 -9.45
CA LYS A 12 -3.66 -35.89 -10.02
C LYS A 12 -2.58 -36.11 -8.96
N SER A 13 -1.39 -36.53 -9.41
CA SER A 13 -0.25 -36.69 -8.51
C SER A 13 0.31 -35.34 -8.05
N ASP A 14 1.05 -35.34 -6.95
CA ASP A 14 1.69 -34.14 -6.42
C ASP A 14 2.66 -33.52 -7.45
N GLU A 15 3.36 -34.34 -8.24
CA GLU A 15 4.24 -33.87 -9.32
C GLU A 15 3.45 -33.16 -10.43
N TYR A 16 2.27 -33.67 -10.78
CA TYR A 16 1.40 -33.02 -11.77
C TYR A 16 0.90 -31.67 -11.24
N LEU A 17 0.44 -31.63 -9.99
CA LEU A 17 -0.04 -30.38 -9.36
C LEU A 17 1.08 -29.35 -9.26
N ALA A 18 2.29 -29.76 -8.89
CA ALA A 18 3.47 -28.91 -8.87
C ALA A 18 3.81 -28.38 -10.27
N ALA A 19 3.73 -29.21 -11.29
CA ALA A 19 3.97 -28.79 -12.68
C ALA A 19 2.92 -27.78 -13.17
N VAL A 20 1.64 -27.96 -12.84
CA VAL A 20 0.58 -26.97 -13.17
C VAL A 20 0.87 -25.63 -12.48
N SER A 21 1.17 -25.66 -11.19
CA SER A 21 1.52 -24.48 -10.38
C SER A 21 2.73 -23.74 -10.94
N GLN A 22 3.79 -24.47 -11.29
CA GLN A 22 5.00 -23.88 -11.85
C GLN A 22 4.74 -23.28 -13.23
N SER A 23 4.01 -23.97 -14.11
CA SER A 23 3.72 -23.48 -15.46
C SER A 23 2.92 -22.17 -15.47
N VAL A 24 1.97 -22.00 -14.54
CA VAL A 24 1.27 -20.70 -14.41
C VAL A 24 2.15 -19.62 -13.81
N HIS A 25 2.98 -19.95 -12.82
CA HIS A 25 3.93 -19.01 -12.23
C HIS A 25 4.93 -18.51 -13.29
N ASP A 26 5.55 -19.41 -14.05
CA ASP A 26 6.53 -19.07 -15.08
C ASP A 26 5.92 -18.20 -16.19
N ALA A 27 4.67 -18.48 -16.60
CA ALA A 27 3.96 -17.65 -17.55
C ALA A 27 3.69 -16.24 -17.01
N LEU A 28 3.33 -16.12 -15.73
CA LEU A 28 3.12 -14.83 -15.09
C LEU A 28 4.44 -14.05 -14.97
N VAL A 29 5.54 -14.68 -14.56
CA VAL A 29 6.88 -14.06 -14.49
C VAL A 29 7.32 -13.58 -15.87
N ALA A 30 7.20 -14.43 -16.89
CA ALA A 30 7.65 -14.12 -18.25
C ALA A 30 6.86 -12.96 -18.87
N GLU A 31 5.54 -12.96 -18.74
CA GLU A 31 4.68 -12.06 -19.51
C GLU A 31 4.14 -10.88 -18.71
N LEU A 32 3.86 -11.06 -17.42
CA LEU A 32 3.35 -10.00 -16.55
C LEU A 32 4.47 -9.30 -15.76
N HIS A 33 5.74 -9.67 -15.95
CA HIS A 33 6.89 -9.03 -15.30
C HIS A 33 6.73 -8.94 -13.77
N MET A 34 6.12 -9.96 -13.16
CA MET A 34 6.10 -10.09 -11.70
C MET A 34 7.50 -10.47 -11.19
N LYS A 35 7.77 -10.16 -9.92
CA LYS A 35 9.01 -10.62 -9.27
C LYS A 35 8.98 -12.16 -9.16
N PRO A 36 10.12 -12.87 -9.28
CA PRO A 36 10.15 -14.34 -9.22
C PRO A 36 9.64 -14.94 -7.90
N ASP A 37 9.63 -14.19 -6.82
CA ASP A 37 9.16 -14.60 -5.49
C ASP A 37 7.66 -14.35 -5.26
N GLU A 38 6.94 -13.70 -6.18
CA GLU A 38 5.51 -13.39 -6.07
C GLU A 38 4.60 -14.62 -6.35
N ASN A 39 4.77 -15.73 -5.62
CA ASN A 39 4.03 -16.97 -5.89
C ASN A 39 2.86 -17.22 -4.93
N PHE A 40 1.67 -16.71 -5.26
CA PHE A 40 0.45 -16.87 -4.45
C PHE A 40 -0.60 -17.70 -5.19
N GLN A 41 -0.77 -18.96 -4.80
CA GLN A 41 -1.67 -19.88 -5.47
C GLN A 41 -2.45 -20.77 -4.50
N LEU A 42 -3.69 -21.10 -4.86
CA LEU A 42 -4.49 -22.16 -4.25
C LEU A 42 -4.92 -23.16 -5.32
N ILE A 43 -4.81 -24.45 -5.00
CA ILE A 43 -5.29 -25.54 -5.87
C ILE A 43 -6.52 -26.17 -5.24
N HIS A 44 -7.63 -26.10 -5.97
CA HIS A 44 -8.92 -26.70 -5.62
C HIS A 44 -9.16 -27.91 -6.51
N GLN A 45 -9.29 -29.08 -5.90
CA GLN A 45 -9.56 -30.34 -6.59
C GLN A 45 -11.01 -30.75 -6.39
N TYR A 46 -11.68 -31.06 -7.50
CA TYR A 46 -13.10 -31.38 -7.53
C TYR A 46 -13.35 -32.84 -7.91
N ASP A 47 -14.31 -33.47 -7.25
CA ASP A 47 -14.73 -34.83 -7.54
C ASP A 47 -15.52 -34.92 -8.86
N PRO A 48 -15.60 -36.11 -9.48
CA PRO A 48 -16.42 -36.31 -10.67
C PRO A 48 -17.86 -35.82 -10.47
N GLY A 49 -18.34 -34.97 -11.38
CA GLY A 49 -19.69 -34.39 -11.32
C GLY A 49 -19.77 -33.02 -10.63
N GLU A 50 -18.71 -32.55 -9.95
CA GLU A 50 -18.67 -31.21 -9.35
C GLU A 50 -18.26 -30.12 -10.37
N MET A 51 -17.63 -30.52 -11.47
CA MET A 51 -17.27 -29.62 -12.57
C MET A 51 -18.30 -29.74 -13.69
N VAL A 52 -19.09 -28.68 -13.88
CA VAL A 52 -20.11 -28.59 -14.93
C VAL A 52 -19.70 -27.54 -15.96
N PHE A 53 -19.39 -27.96 -17.18
CA PHE A 53 -18.97 -27.08 -18.26
C PHE A 53 -19.38 -27.63 -19.62
N ASP A 54 -19.54 -26.73 -20.59
CA ASP A 54 -19.78 -27.11 -21.97
C ASP A 54 -18.48 -27.52 -22.68
N ARG A 55 -18.52 -28.63 -23.42
CA ARG A 55 -17.33 -29.19 -24.06
C ARG A 55 -16.86 -28.42 -25.31
N GLY A 56 -17.70 -27.59 -25.93
CA GLY A 56 -17.43 -26.92 -27.22
C GLY A 56 -17.63 -25.41 -27.24
N PHE A 57 -18.19 -24.81 -26.18
CA PHE A 57 -18.49 -23.38 -26.16
C PHE A 57 -17.21 -22.55 -26.22
N ARG A 58 -17.11 -21.73 -27.27
CA ARG A 58 -15.99 -20.82 -27.56
C ARG A 58 -14.60 -21.50 -27.52
N GLY A 59 -14.55 -22.79 -27.86
CA GLY A 59 -13.34 -23.61 -27.88
C GLY A 59 -13.64 -25.07 -27.50
N GLY A 60 -12.76 -26.01 -27.85
CA GLY A 60 -12.92 -27.43 -27.51
C GLY A 60 -12.36 -28.40 -28.57
N PRO A 61 -12.68 -29.72 -28.46
CA PRO A 61 -13.48 -30.31 -27.39
C PRO A 61 -12.71 -30.48 -26.07
N ARG A 62 -13.27 -29.96 -24.97
CA ARG A 62 -12.76 -30.18 -23.60
C ARG A 62 -12.93 -31.63 -23.16
N SER A 63 -11.94 -32.16 -22.45
CA SER A 63 -12.01 -33.44 -21.73
C SER A 63 -12.45 -33.19 -20.30
N ASP A 64 -12.49 -34.26 -19.51
CA ASP A 64 -12.74 -34.18 -18.07
C ASP A 64 -11.53 -33.62 -17.28
N ASP A 65 -10.39 -33.37 -17.96
CA ASP A 65 -9.18 -32.74 -17.39
C ASP A 65 -9.16 -31.21 -17.55
N TRP A 66 -10.33 -30.58 -17.72
CA TRP A 66 -10.47 -29.12 -17.81
C TRP A 66 -9.91 -28.43 -16.55
N ILE A 67 -9.08 -27.39 -16.75
CA ILE A 67 -8.47 -26.58 -15.70
C ILE A 67 -8.91 -25.12 -15.86
N VAL A 68 -9.34 -24.52 -14.76
CA VAL A 68 -9.69 -23.10 -14.69
C VAL A 68 -8.69 -22.36 -13.81
N PHE A 69 -8.06 -21.35 -14.38
CA PHE A 69 -7.20 -20.40 -13.69
C PHE A 69 -7.99 -19.10 -13.47
N ARG A 70 -8.30 -18.78 -12.23
CA ARG A 70 -8.85 -17.48 -11.84
C ARG A 70 -7.73 -16.66 -11.23
N ILE A 71 -7.43 -15.52 -11.85
CA ILE A 71 -6.30 -14.69 -11.49
C ILE A 71 -6.81 -13.34 -11.05
N THR A 72 -6.51 -12.95 -9.82
CA THR A 72 -6.80 -11.62 -9.28
C THR A 72 -5.50 -10.82 -9.22
N ASP A 73 -5.43 -9.66 -9.86
CA ASP A 73 -4.21 -8.85 -9.93
C ASP A 73 -4.48 -7.40 -9.50
N GLY A 74 -3.45 -6.75 -8.96
CA GLY A 74 -3.46 -5.34 -8.55
C GLY A 74 -3.22 -4.34 -9.68
N LEU A 75 -2.78 -4.82 -10.86
CA LEU A 75 -2.34 -3.97 -11.96
C LEU A 75 -2.78 -4.51 -13.32
N ASP A 76 -3.52 -3.72 -14.09
CA ASP A 76 -3.80 -4.04 -15.49
C ASP A 76 -2.60 -3.73 -16.38
N ARG A 77 -2.07 -4.74 -17.06
CA ARG A 77 -0.93 -4.64 -17.99
C ARG A 77 -1.34 -4.56 -19.46
N GLY A 78 -2.63 -4.40 -19.72
CA GLY A 78 -3.21 -4.21 -21.04
C GLY A 78 -3.40 -5.50 -21.84
N GLU A 79 -4.20 -5.40 -22.90
CA GLU A 79 -4.62 -6.54 -23.72
C GLU A 79 -3.44 -7.28 -24.36
N ARG A 80 -2.45 -6.55 -24.86
CA ARG A 80 -1.27 -7.13 -25.53
C ARG A 80 -0.51 -8.08 -24.60
N THR A 81 -0.37 -7.70 -23.34
CA THR A 81 0.31 -8.52 -22.32
C THR A 81 -0.52 -9.73 -21.95
N LYS A 82 -1.84 -9.55 -21.73
CA LYS A 82 -2.77 -10.65 -21.45
C LYS A 82 -2.77 -11.70 -22.59
N ARG A 83 -2.73 -11.25 -23.84
CA ARG A 83 -2.66 -12.13 -25.02
C ARG A 83 -1.42 -13.02 -25.02
N ARG A 84 -0.23 -12.45 -24.76
CA ARG A 84 1.01 -13.23 -24.67
C ARG A 84 0.97 -14.18 -23.49
N PHE A 85 0.51 -13.72 -22.33
CA PHE A 85 0.33 -14.56 -21.15
C PHE A 85 -0.51 -15.81 -21.44
N TYR A 86 -1.68 -15.66 -22.08
CA TYR A 86 -2.53 -16.82 -22.41
C TYR A 86 -1.82 -17.82 -23.32
N GLN A 87 -1.07 -17.34 -24.31
CA GLN A 87 -0.30 -18.18 -25.23
C GLN A 87 0.84 -18.91 -24.51
N THR A 88 1.60 -18.19 -23.69
CA THR A 88 2.72 -18.75 -22.92
C THR A 88 2.24 -19.77 -21.90
N LEU A 89 1.15 -19.49 -21.16
CA LEU A 89 0.56 -20.42 -20.21
C LEU A 89 0.14 -21.74 -20.88
N VAL A 90 -0.63 -21.65 -21.96
CA VAL A 90 -1.11 -22.83 -22.69
C VAL A 90 0.06 -23.67 -23.20
N ARG A 91 1.07 -23.03 -23.80
CA ARG A 91 2.28 -23.70 -24.28
C ARG A 91 3.01 -24.41 -23.15
N LEU A 92 3.23 -23.74 -22.02
CA LEU A 92 3.94 -24.33 -20.88
C LEU A 92 3.18 -25.52 -20.31
N LEU A 93 1.86 -25.42 -20.13
CA LEU A 93 1.03 -26.52 -19.64
C LEU A 93 1.00 -27.72 -20.60
N GLU A 94 0.99 -27.48 -21.92
CA GLU A 94 1.07 -28.52 -22.94
C GLU A 94 2.43 -29.21 -22.94
N GLU A 95 3.52 -28.46 -22.81
CA GLU A 95 4.87 -29.03 -22.69
C GLU A 95 5.01 -29.82 -21.39
N ARG A 96 4.54 -29.26 -20.26
CA ARG A 96 4.58 -29.84 -18.91
C ARG A 96 3.43 -29.28 -18.04
N PRO A 97 2.51 -30.11 -17.55
CA PRO A 97 2.57 -31.58 -17.49
C PRO A 97 1.93 -32.33 -18.67
N GLY A 98 1.57 -31.68 -19.79
CA GLY A 98 0.84 -32.33 -20.89
C GLY A 98 -0.66 -32.03 -20.90
N VAL A 99 -1.07 -30.87 -20.36
CA VAL A 99 -2.47 -30.42 -20.41
C VAL A 99 -2.80 -30.07 -21.86
N ARG A 100 -3.91 -30.58 -22.38
CA ARG A 100 -4.31 -30.25 -23.74
C ARG A 100 -4.71 -28.77 -23.82
N PRO A 101 -4.33 -28.01 -24.85
CA PRO A 101 -4.71 -26.59 -24.99
C PRO A 101 -6.21 -26.32 -24.85
N ALA A 102 -7.05 -27.23 -25.36
CA ALA A 102 -8.51 -27.12 -25.27
C ALA A 102 -9.04 -27.19 -23.83
N ASP A 103 -8.28 -27.77 -22.91
CA ASP A 103 -8.65 -27.98 -21.50
C ASP A 103 -8.23 -26.81 -20.60
N VAL A 104 -7.63 -25.75 -21.13
CA VAL A 104 -7.19 -24.59 -20.34
C VAL A 104 -8.21 -23.46 -20.43
N SER A 105 -8.58 -22.87 -19.30
CA SER A 105 -9.42 -21.66 -19.26
C SER A 105 -8.91 -20.67 -18.23
N VAL A 106 -8.92 -19.38 -18.59
CA VAL A 106 -8.35 -18.31 -17.77
C VAL A 106 -9.36 -17.19 -17.61
N ILE A 107 -9.55 -16.74 -16.38
CA ILE A 107 -10.37 -15.58 -16.03
C ILE A 107 -9.49 -14.64 -15.22
N MET A 108 -9.33 -13.40 -15.67
CA MET A 108 -8.54 -12.40 -14.96
C MET A 108 -9.44 -11.28 -14.43
N THR A 109 -9.29 -10.95 -13.16
CA THR A 109 -9.94 -9.81 -12.51
C THR A 109 -8.85 -8.86 -12.02
N VAL A 110 -9.00 -7.57 -12.31
CA VAL A 110 -8.12 -6.54 -11.78
C VAL A 110 -8.88 -5.81 -10.68
N ILE A 111 -8.28 -5.73 -9.50
CA ILE A 111 -8.79 -4.94 -8.38
C ILE A 111 -7.72 -3.94 -7.97
N PRO A 112 -8.09 -2.78 -7.41
CA PRO A 112 -7.10 -1.79 -7.04
C PRO A 112 -6.28 -2.25 -5.80
N PRO A 113 -5.05 -1.75 -5.60
CA PRO A 113 -4.14 -2.23 -4.56
C PRO A 113 -4.70 -2.18 -3.13
N GLU A 114 -5.57 -1.23 -2.83
CA GLU A 114 -6.23 -1.08 -1.53
C GLU A 114 -7.09 -2.29 -1.13
N ASN A 115 -7.46 -3.15 -2.09
CA ASN A 115 -8.21 -4.37 -1.82
C ASN A 115 -7.32 -5.57 -1.46
N PHE A 116 -6.00 -5.36 -1.33
CA PHE A 116 -5.07 -6.37 -0.86
C PHE A 116 -4.55 -6.04 0.54
N SER A 117 -4.40 -7.08 1.36
CA SER A 117 -3.54 -7.07 2.55
C SER A 117 -2.76 -8.37 2.54
N PHE A 118 -1.47 -8.30 2.22
CA PHE A 118 -0.64 -9.49 2.00
C PHE A 118 -0.28 -10.19 3.31
N ALA A 119 0.02 -9.42 4.35
CA ALA A 119 0.30 -9.88 5.69
C ALA A 119 0.20 -8.71 6.68
N GLY A 120 0.05 -9.02 7.97
CA GLY A 120 0.15 -8.02 9.05
C GLY A 120 -0.93 -6.95 9.05
N GLY A 121 -2.00 -7.09 8.25
CA GLY A 121 -3.07 -6.11 8.15
C GLY A 121 -2.69 -4.81 7.43
N VAL A 122 -1.57 -4.80 6.67
CA VAL A 122 -1.13 -3.63 5.91
C VAL A 122 -1.85 -3.58 4.58
N ILE A 123 -2.52 -2.46 4.31
CA ILE A 123 -3.22 -2.22 3.05
C ILE A 123 -2.23 -2.13 1.87
N GLY A 124 -2.60 -2.67 0.71
CA GLY A 124 -1.69 -2.82 -0.43
C GLY A 124 -1.18 -1.49 -1.00
N THR A 125 -1.94 -0.40 -0.91
CA THR A 125 -1.47 0.94 -1.27
C THR A 125 -0.27 1.39 -0.42
N ASP A 126 -0.29 1.07 0.87
CA ASP A 126 0.79 1.41 1.81
C ASP A 126 2.00 0.53 1.58
N ALA A 127 1.80 -0.76 1.31
CA ALA A 127 2.88 -1.67 0.96
C ALA A 127 3.63 -1.21 -0.30
N LEU A 128 2.90 -0.81 -1.35
CA LEU A 128 3.49 -0.29 -2.59
C LEU A 128 4.22 1.04 -2.35
N ALA A 129 3.64 1.94 -1.56
CA ALA A 129 4.28 3.21 -1.19
C ALA A 129 5.57 2.97 -0.41
N ALA A 130 5.56 2.06 0.56
CA ALA A 130 6.72 1.69 1.35
C ALA A 130 7.85 1.14 0.47
N GLU A 131 7.57 0.15 -0.39
CA GLU A 131 8.55 -0.43 -1.31
C GLU A 131 9.17 0.64 -2.23
N SER A 132 8.34 1.52 -2.77
CA SER A 132 8.78 2.60 -3.67
C SER A 132 9.69 3.61 -2.95
N LEU A 133 9.34 4.01 -1.72
CA LEU A 133 10.17 4.90 -0.91
C LEU A 133 11.47 4.23 -0.45
N GLU A 134 11.45 2.94 -0.13
CA GLU A 134 12.67 2.18 0.21
C GLU A 134 13.62 2.04 -0.98
N ALA A 135 13.08 1.82 -2.18
CA ALA A 135 13.86 1.84 -3.41
C ALA A 135 14.48 3.22 -3.65
N ALA A 136 13.72 4.30 -3.46
CA ALA A 136 14.21 5.67 -3.61
C ALA A 136 15.31 6.01 -2.58
N ALA A 137 15.18 5.54 -1.33
CA ALA A 137 16.18 5.76 -0.28
C ALA A 137 17.55 5.14 -0.59
N LYS A 138 17.61 4.09 -1.41
CA LYS A 138 18.88 3.47 -1.85
C LYS A 138 19.63 4.29 -2.90
N ALA A 139 18.98 5.27 -3.53
CA ALA A 139 19.59 6.18 -4.51
C ALA A 139 19.15 7.64 -4.26
N PRO A 140 19.63 8.28 -3.17
CA PRO A 140 19.21 9.62 -2.80
C PRO A 140 19.49 10.65 -3.90
N GLY A 141 18.58 11.61 -4.09
CA GLY A 141 18.75 12.71 -5.05
C GLY A 141 18.45 12.36 -6.51
N THR A 142 18.02 11.12 -6.81
CA THR A 142 17.66 10.71 -8.19
C THR A 142 16.18 10.95 -8.53
N ARG A 143 15.37 11.30 -7.54
CA ARG A 143 13.91 11.37 -7.66
C ARG A 143 13.38 12.78 -7.39
N ASP A 144 12.77 13.36 -8.41
CA ASP A 144 12.22 14.72 -8.34
C ASP A 144 10.76 14.77 -7.89
N THR A 145 10.00 13.69 -8.10
CA THR A 145 8.56 13.66 -7.83
C THR A 145 8.14 12.39 -7.10
N TYR A 146 7.22 12.56 -6.14
CA TYR A 146 6.57 11.47 -5.40
C TYR A 146 5.08 11.43 -5.71
N THR A 147 4.48 10.26 -5.59
CA THR A 147 3.04 10.05 -5.79
C THR A 147 2.26 10.45 -4.55
N ARG A 148 0.95 10.69 -4.68
CA ARG A 148 0.11 10.99 -3.51
C ARG A 148 0.07 9.84 -2.50
N ALA A 149 0.08 8.60 -2.96
CA ALA A 149 0.11 7.44 -2.08
C ALA A 149 1.39 7.41 -1.24
N GLU A 150 2.55 7.71 -1.84
CA GLU A 150 3.82 7.84 -1.13
C GLU A 150 3.82 8.97 -0.11
N MET A 151 3.30 10.14 -0.47
CA MET A 151 3.18 11.28 0.45
C MET A 151 2.23 10.98 1.61
N THR A 152 1.08 10.37 1.31
CA THR A 152 0.07 9.95 2.31
C THR A 152 0.70 8.96 3.29
N TYR A 153 1.35 7.92 2.77
CA TYR A 153 2.08 6.96 3.58
C TYR A 153 3.16 7.62 4.44
N ALA A 154 3.98 8.51 3.86
CA ALA A 154 5.03 9.21 4.60
C ALA A 154 4.48 10.09 5.74
N VAL A 155 3.36 10.79 5.51
CA VAL A 155 2.65 11.56 6.54
C VAL A 155 2.08 10.64 7.63
N THR A 156 1.49 9.51 7.24
CA THR A 156 1.02 8.49 8.19
C THR A 156 2.18 7.98 9.07
N GLN A 157 3.32 7.62 8.46
CA GLN A 157 4.50 7.14 9.18
C GLN A 157 5.11 8.19 10.11
N LEU A 158 5.10 9.46 9.71
CA LEU A 158 5.54 10.58 10.54
C LEU A 158 4.79 10.64 11.87
N PHE A 159 3.47 10.42 11.87
CA PHE A 159 2.66 10.53 13.08
C PHE A 159 2.48 9.21 13.82
N GLN A 160 2.20 8.10 13.12
CA GLN A 160 1.97 6.80 13.77
C GLN A 160 3.25 6.22 14.37
N ASN A 161 4.33 6.23 13.59
CA ASN A 161 5.58 5.52 13.93
C ASN A 161 6.73 6.48 14.27
N ARG A 162 6.49 7.80 14.21
CA ARG A 162 7.53 8.85 14.36
C ARG A 162 8.69 8.68 13.38
N ASP A 163 8.43 8.03 12.24
CA ASP A 163 9.43 7.78 11.21
C ASP A 163 9.50 8.97 10.25
N ARG A 164 10.42 9.88 10.55
CA ARG A 164 10.69 11.07 9.72
C ARG A 164 11.43 10.72 8.44
N SER A 165 12.09 9.56 8.37
CA SER A 165 12.94 9.19 7.22
C SER A 165 12.16 9.09 5.91
N ARG A 166 10.85 8.81 5.99
CA ARG A 166 9.96 8.68 4.83
C ARG A 166 9.56 10.02 4.23
N ILE A 167 9.37 11.05 5.07
CA ILE A 167 8.85 12.34 4.63
C ILE A 167 9.96 13.33 4.27
N LEU A 168 11.13 13.28 4.94
CA LEU A 168 12.22 14.24 4.72
C LEU A 168 12.69 14.32 3.25
N PRO A 169 12.86 13.21 2.51
CA PRO A 169 13.26 13.26 1.09
C PRO A 169 12.19 13.85 0.14
N ILE A 170 10.94 13.97 0.62
CA ILE A 170 9.78 14.45 -0.14
C ILE A 170 9.62 15.96 0.00
N LEU A 171 10.18 16.55 1.06
CA LEU A 171 10.10 17.98 1.32
C LEU A 171 10.79 18.78 0.21
N ARG A 172 10.24 19.96 -0.07
CA ARG A 172 10.91 20.99 -0.86
C ARG A 172 11.96 21.71 0.02
N ASP A 173 13.03 22.22 -0.58
CA ASP A 173 14.12 22.86 0.18
C ASP A 173 13.68 24.11 0.96
N ASP A 174 12.65 24.80 0.48
CA ASP A 174 12.01 25.97 1.08
C ASP A 174 10.66 25.64 1.74
N VAL A 175 10.46 24.38 2.17
CA VAL A 175 9.26 23.98 2.91
C VAL A 175 9.03 24.88 4.12
N VAL A 176 7.79 25.31 4.35
CA VAL A 176 7.42 26.11 5.53
C VAL A 176 6.52 25.28 6.44
N LEU A 177 6.97 25.08 7.68
CA LEU A 177 6.18 24.55 8.77
C LEU A 177 5.59 25.70 9.58
N ALA A 178 4.26 25.82 9.61
CA ALA A 178 3.53 26.86 10.32
C ALA A 178 2.72 26.27 11.50
N VAL A 179 3.04 26.72 12.71
CA VAL A 179 2.39 26.30 13.95
C VAL A 179 1.78 27.53 14.64
N PRO A 180 0.52 27.48 15.10
CA PRO A 180 -0.16 28.64 15.69
C PRO A 180 0.67 29.27 16.82
N THR A 181 0.93 30.58 16.72
CA THR A 181 1.74 31.34 17.72
C THR A 181 1.08 31.44 19.09
N THR A 182 -0.19 31.07 19.20
CA THR A 182 -0.89 30.92 20.49
C THR A 182 -0.41 29.70 21.29
N LEU A 183 0.27 28.75 20.65
CA LEU A 183 0.94 27.64 21.34
C LEU A 183 2.33 28.09 21.82
N PRO A 184 2.82 27.60 23.00
CA PRO A 184 4.14 27.96 23.52
C PRO A 184 5.34 27.62 22.61
N TYR A 185 5.10 26.79 21.61
CA TYR A 185 6.04 26.28 20.61
C TYR A 185 5.63 26.66 19.19
N GLY A 186 4.69 27.60 19.07
CA GLY A 186 4.22 28.14 17.81
C GLY A 186 5.26 29.00 17.12
N GLY A 187 5.13 29.13 15.80
CA GLY A 187 6.07 29.84 14.96
C GLY A 187 6.08 29.29 13.54
N GLU A 188 6.90 29.91 12.71
CA GLU A 188 7.21 29.44 11.37
C GLU A 188 8.65 28.92 11.31
N PHE A 189 8.82 27.76 10.68
CA PHE A 189 10.08 27.06 10.58
C PHE A 189 10.33 26.71 9.12
N THR A 190 11.45 27.17 8.55
CA THR A 190 11.73 27.04 7.12
C THR A 190 12.84 26.04 6.86
N GLY A 191 12.61 25.19 5.86
CA GLY A 191 13.54 24.21 5.33
C GLY A 191 13.46 22.84 6.00
N PRO A 192 13.92 21.77 5.32
CA PRO A 192 13.85 20.40 5.81
C PRO A 192 14.50 20.17 7.17
N ALA A 193 15.60 20.86 7.48
CA ALA A 193 16.29 20.73 8.76
C ALA A 193 15.46 21.26 9.94
N ALA A 194 14.76 22.39 9.75
CA ALA A 194 13.91 22.96 10.78
C ALA A 194 12.64 22.12 10.97
N PHE A 195 12.11 21.55 9.88
CA PHE A 195 11.03 20.56 9.93
C PHE A 195 11.46 19.31 10.73
N ASP A 196 12.63 18.73 10.41
CA ASP A 196 13.15 17.55 11.11
C ASP A 196 13.34 17.82 12.60
N ASP A 197 13.94 18.95 12.96
CA ASP A 197 14.15 19.36 14.35
C ASP A 197 12.83 19.46 15.12
N PHE A 198 11.77 20.04 14.52
CA PHE A 198 10.46 20.16 15.14
C PHE A 198 9.86 18.78 15.45
N PHE A 199 9.81 17.87 14.46
CA PHE A 199 9.23 16.54 14.62
C PHE A 199 10.14 15.56 15.36
N SER A 200 11.42 15.88 15.55
CA SER A 200 12.34 15.13 16.41
C SER A 200 12.02 15.28 17.90
N LYS A 201 11.33 16.36 18.24
CA LYS A 201 10.93 16.71 19.59
C LYS A 201 9.48 16.34 19.83
N ILE A 202 9.08 16.30 21.10
CA ILE A 202 7.66 16.29 21.46
C ILE A 202 7.08 17.64 21.01
N PRO A 203 5.94 17.70 20.28
CA PRO A 203 5.27 18.96 19.96
C PRO A 203 4.94 19.73 21.24
N GLY A 204 5.54 20.91 21.46
CA GLY A 204 5.51 21.64 22.74
C GLY A 204 6.64 21.37 23.72
N GLY A 205 7.55 20.50 23.33
CA GLY A 205 8.74 20.11 24.06
C GLY A 205 8.42 19.42 25.39
N GLY A 206 9.46 18.90 26.05
CA GLY A 206 9.37 18.43 27.44
C GLY A 206 9.14 19.56 28.46
N ALA A 207 8.96 20.80 28.00
CA ALA A 207 8.65 21.96 28.82
C ALA A 207 7.16 22.03 29.18
N VAL A 208 6.27 21.75 28.22
CA VAL A 208 4.81 21.81 28.41
C VAL A 208 4.25 20.43 28.77
N TRP A 209 4.69 19.39 28.07
CA TRP A 209 4.10 18.05 28.17
C TRP A 209 5.01 17.09 28.93
N LYS A 210 4.42 16.34 29.85
CA LYS A 210 5.02 15.17 30.48
C LYS A 210 4.98 13.96 29.53
N SER A 211 3.88 13.80 28.81
CA SER A 211 3.73 12.83 27.72
C SER A 211 2.84 13.42 26.63
N PHE A 212 3.02 12.94 25.41
CA PHE A 212 2.24 13.36 24.24
C PHE A 212 2.19 12.18 23.26
N GLU A 213 0.99 11.67 23.03
CA GLU A 213 0.71 10.58 22.12
C GLU A 213 -0.29 11.06 21.07
N SER A 214 -0.09 10.64 19.82
CA SER A 214 -0.97 10.94 18.71
C SER A 214 -1.51 9.65 18.14
N VAL A 215 -2.82 9.60 17.95
CA VAL A 215 -3.50 8.61 17.13
C VAL A 215 -3.83 9.26 15.80
N VAL A 216 -3.45 8.63 14.71
CA VAL A 216 -3.89 9.05 13.37
C VAL A 216 -5.29 8.51 13.15
N ASP A 217 -6.26 9.41 13.12
CA ASP A 217 -7.66 9.06 12.86
C ASP A 217 -7.87 8.78 11.37
N ASP A 218 -7.26 9.61 10.51
CA ASP A 218 -7.37 9.52 9.06
C ASP A 218 -6.27 10.35 8.36
N VAL A 219 -5.90 9.98 7.14
CA VAL A 219 -5.06 10.78 6.26
C VAL A 219 -5.70 10.87 4.88
N ILE A 220 -6.14 12.07 4.52
CA ILE A 220 -6.95 12.34 3.34
C ILE A 220 -6.07 13.01 2.28
N ALA A 221 -6.00 12.43 1.10
CA ALA A 221 -5.35 13.05 -0.05
C ALA A 221 -6.35 13.91 -0.84
N ALA A 222 -6.18 15.23 -0.81
CA ALA A 222 -6.87 16.20 -1.67
C ALA A 222 -6.03 16.53 -2.91
N GLU A 223 -6.45 17.46 -3.76
CA GLU A 223 -5.71 17.86 -4.97
C GLU A 223 -4.42 18.65 -4.67
N ASP A 224 -4.44 19.56 -3.72
CA ASP A 224 -3.28 20.40 -3.40
C ASP A 224 -2.76 20.17 -1.98
N HIS A 225 -3.39 19.25 -1.24
CA HIS A 225 -3.03 18.94 0.14
C HIS A 225 -3.07 17.45 0.47
N ILE A 226 -2.24 17.03 1.43
CA ILE A 226 -2.48 15.84 2.26
C ILE A 226 -2.92 16.34 3.65
N ILE A 227 -4.03 15.83 4.17
CA ILE A 227 -4.62 16.28 5.43
C ILE A 227 -4.57 15.14 6.44
N ALA A 228 -3.81 15.29 7.54
CA ALA A 228 -3.80 14.33 8.62
C ALA A 228 -4.68 14.78 9.78
N ARG A 229 -5.63 13.93 10.16
CA ARG A 229 -6.52 14.13 11.29
C ARG A 229 -6.00 13.33 12.48
N LEU A 230 -5.72 14.01 13.58
CA LEU A 230 -5.09 13.39 14.73
C LEU A 230 -5.92 13.62 15.99
N THR A 231 -6.08 12.57 16.78
CA THR A 231 -6.51 12.68 18.17
C THR A 231 -5.28 12.55 19.06
N ASN A 232 -5.02 13.57 19.87
CA ASN A 232 -3.84 13.64 20.73
C ASN A 232 -4.25 13.46 22.17
N THR A 233 -3.47 12.67 22.91
CA THR A 233 -3.58 12.52 24.36
C THR A 233 -2.28 13.02 24.97
N ALA A 234 -2.35 14.07 25.80
CA ALA A 234 -1.18 14.66 26.42
C ALA A 234 -1.37 14.85 27.92
N VAL A 235 -0.28 14.78 28.67
CA VAL A 235 -0.27 15.04 30.12
C VAL A 235 0.48 16.34 30.36
N LEU A 236 -0.18 17.32 30.98
CA LEU A 236 0.45 18.60 31.34
C LEU A 236 1.50 18.39 32.43
N LYS A 237 2.69 18.97 32.23
CA LYS A 237 3.77 18.88 33.22
C LYS A 237 3.48 19.68 34.50
N ALA A 238 2.81 20.82 34.35
CA ALA A 238 2.51 21.72 35.47
C ALA A 238 1.48 21.14 36.45
N THR A 239 0.47 20.43 35.94
CA THR A 239 -0.68 19.98 36.74
C THR A 239 -0.83 18.46 36.82
N GLY A 240 -0.19 17.72 35.90
CA GLY A 240 -0.42 16.27 35.74
C GLY A 240 -1.76 15.92 35.11
N LYS A 241 -2.58 16.91 34.72
CA LYS A 241 -3.89 16.70 34.07
C LYS A 241 -3.68 16.08 32.69
N THR A 242 -4.49 15.06 32.36
CA THR A 242 -4.57 14.50 31.02
C THR A 242 -5.57 15.30 30.20
N VAL A 243 -5.19 15.69 29.00
CA VAL A 243 -6.03 16.39 28.03
C VAL A 243 -6.08 15.59 26.73
N VAL A 244 -7.26 15.56 26.11
CA VAL A 244 -7.50 14.94 24.81
C VAL A 244 -8.02 16.00 23.87
N PHE A 245 -7.40 16.16 22.71
CA PHE A 245 -7.75 17.20 21.75
C PHE A 245 -7.42 16.78 20.31
N GLN A 246 -8.11 17.39 19.36
CA GLN A 246 -7.95 17.09 17.94
C GLN A 246 -7.07 18.14 17.25
N ASN A 247 -6.20 17.65 16.37
CA ASN A 247 -5.39 18.47 15.49
C ASN A 247 -5.67 18.11 14.04
N LEU A 248 -5.61 19.11 13.17
CA LEU A 248 -5.56 18.94 11.73
C LEU A 248 -4.22 19.44 11.23
N TRP A 249 -3.52 18.60 10.46
CA TRP A 249 -2.32 18.97 9.74
C TRP A 249 -2.59 19.04 8.26
N PHE A 250 -2.27 20.16 7.64
CA PHE A 250 -2.36 20.37 6.20
C PHE A 250 -0.95 20.38 5.61
N PHE A 251 -0.65 19.44 4.74
CA PHE A 251 0.60 19.39 3.99
C PHE A 251 0.34 19.85 2.57
N GLY A 252 0.86 21.01 2.19
CA GLY A 252 0.74 21.53 0.83
C GLY A 252 1.55 20.67 -0.15
N VAL A 253 0.99 20.41 -1.33
CA VAL A 253 1.61 19.56 -2.36
C VAL A 253 1.70 20.33 -3.68
N ALA A 254 2.89 20.39 -4.25
CA ALA A 254 3.10 20.89 -5.61
C ALA A 254 4.20 20.11 -6.32
N ALA A 255 4.01 19.81 -7.60
CA ALA A 255 4.98 19.09 -8.44
C ALA A 255 5.53 17.80 -7.80
N GLY A 256 4.69 17.05 -7.10
CA GLY A 256 5.10 15.80 -6.45
C GLY A 256 5.98 15.98 -5.20
N ARG A 257 6.01 17.16 -4.59
CA ARG A 257 6.77 17.50 -3.38
C ARG A 257 5.87 18.15 -2.33
N ILE A 258 6.26 18.04 -1.06
CA ILE A 258 5.60 18.76 0.04
C ILE A 258 6.19 20.17 0.15
N THR A 259 5.34 21.18 -0.01
CA THR A 259 5.72 22.60 -0.04
C THR A 259 5.55 23.31 1.31
N GLY A 260 4.73 22.75 2.19
CA GLY A 260 4.51 23.29 3.53
C GLY A 260 3.75 22.32 4.42
N ALA A 261 3.74 22.58 5.71
CA ALA A 261 2.94 21.88 6.71
C ALA A 261 2.34 22.89 7.68
N GLN A 262 1.03 22.87 7.88
CA GLN A 262 0.34 23.80 8.78
C GLN A 262 -0.48 23.04 9.81
N LEU A 263 -0.28 23.39 11.08
CA LEU A 263 -1.10 22.88 12.18
C LEU A 263 -2.32 23.79 12.41
N TYR A 264 -3.49 23.17 12.46
CA TYR A 264 -4.70 23.74 13.04
C TYR A 264 -5.01 22.96 14.32
N ALA A 265 -4.87 23.62 15.46
CA ALA A 265 -5.07 23.03 16.77
C ALA A 265 -6.21 23.74 17.51
N ASP A 266 -7.02 22.98 18.23
CA ASP A 266 -7.93 23.55 19.24
C ASP A 266 -7.12 23.99 20.46
N THR A 267 -6.61 25.23 20.38
CA THR A 267 -5.78 25.82 21.43
C THR A 267 -6.54 26.06 22.74
N ALA A 268 -7.87 26.18 22.70
CA ALA A 268 -8.71 26.35 23.89
C ALA A 268 -8.76 25.04 24.71
N ALA A 269 -8.85 23.89 24.06
CA ALA A 269 -8.80 22.58 24.72
C ALA A 269 -7.44 22.31 25.41
N THR A 270 -6.35 22.89 24.89
CA THR A 270 -4.99 22.73 25.45
C THR A 270 -4.65 23.72 26.57
N THR A 271 -5.45 24.78 26.74
CA THR A 271 -5.22 25.85 27.74
C THR A 271 -6.27 25.88 28.86
N GLY A 272 -7.31 25.04 28.78
CA GLY A 272 -8.39 24.92 29.75
C GLY A 272 -8.03 24.14 31.03
N ASP A 273 -7.38 24.85 31.96
CA ASP A 273 -7.81 25.01 33.36
C ASP A 273 -6.86 25.98 34.08
N ALA A 274 -7.24 27.26 34.07
CA ALA A 274 -6.71 28.27 35.00
C ALA A 274 -7.84 29.02 35.74
N SER A 275 -9.06 28.45 35.78
CA SER A 275 -10.18 29.01 36.54
C SER A 275 -11.08 27.90 37.06
N GLY A 276 -10.83 27.51 38.31
CA GLY A 276 -11.65 26.64 39.15
C GLY A 276 -11.13 26.74 40.58
#